data_AF-A0A7C1UAB1-F1
#
_entry.id   AF-A0A7C1UAB1-F1
#
_cell.length_a   1.000
_cell.length_b   1.000
_cell.length_c   1.000
_cell.angle_alpha   90.00
_cell.angle_beta   90.00
_cell.angle_gamma   90.00
#
_symmetry.space_group_name_H-M   'P 1'
#
loop_
_entity.id
_entity.type
_entity.pdbx_description
1 polymer ?
#
loop_
_entity_poly.entity_id
_entity_poly.type
_entity_poly.pdbx_seq_one_letter_code
_entity_poly.pdbx_strand_id
1 'polypeptide(L)'
;MSRCAFDKEHQAEQRNTFRDIVRELSAALAKGHSCIAVSDDQQRLLKESALIYEVDDTSLTDVVRTNTPLILENSRLYLQRYWHYETRLAEQLRYKISNNPQHHNNLEKLLDKYFEIQTEKDWQREAAMKVSQQSFSIITGGPGTGKTTTVLKILALLQEIQLTQVSPAGTKPLNIALAAPTGKAAMRLQESIGEGKEKLNCSDEIKASITDSVSTIHRLLGAKPASPYFKHHADNPLVYDVVVIDEASMVDLALMSKLVDALQPDARLILLGDKEQLASVESGAILGDLSQGLPDNTIELKKSWRFKEEIKNLALAINQQ
;
A
#
# COMPACT_ATOMS: atom_id res chain seq x y z
N MET A 1 15.03 58.69 -0.52
CA MET A 1 14.18 57.94 0.43
C MET A 1 13.17 56.98 -0.25
N SER A 2 12.92 57.05 -1.56
CA SER A 2 11.89 56.21 -2.21
C SER A 2 12.28 54.77 -2.59
N ARG A 3 13.57 54.43 -2.76
CA ARG A 3 13.99 53.04 -3.10
C ARG A 3 13.77 52.04 -1.95
N CYS A 4 14.01 52.47 -0.71
CA CYS A 4 13.89 51.62 0.48
C CYS A 4 12.42 51.34 0.88
N ALA A 5 11.46 52.11 0.38
CA ALA A 5 10.02 51.86 0.59
C ALA A 5 9.47 50.84 -0.42
N PHE A 6 9.87 50.97 -1.70
CA PHE A 6 9.53 50.02 -2.75
C PHE A 6 10.08 48.60 -2.49
N ASP A 7 11.33 48.50 -2.02
CA ASP A 7 11.92 47.20 -1.65
C ASP A 7 11.19 46.54 -0.47
N LYS A 8 10.64 47.33 0.46
CA LYS A 8 9.91 46.81 1.62
C LYS A 8 8.49 46.35 1.27
N GLU A 9 7.80 47.07 0.39
CA GLU A 9 6.48 46.66 -0.10
C GLU A 9 6.57 45.38 -0.93
N HIS A 10 7.56 45.29 -1.82
CA HIS A 10 7.77 44.09 -2.63
C HIS A 10 8.15 42.86 -1.78
N GLN A 11 9.03 43.03 -0.78
CA GLN A 11 9.34 41.97 0.17
C GLN A 11 8.14 41.56 1.06
N ALA A 12 7.26 42.50 1.39
CA ALA A 12 6.05 42.20 2.15
C ALA A 12 5.03 41.41 1.31
N GLU A 13 4.88 41.76 0.03
CA GLU A 13 4.05 41.04 -0.94
C GLU A 13 4.54 39.60 -1.14
N GLN A 14 5.84 39.42 -1.42
CA GLN A 14 6.49 38.10 -1.53
C GLN A 14 6.27 37.22 -0.28
N ARG A 15 6.39 37.80 0.93
CA ARG A 15 6.14 37.09 2.19
C ARG A 15 4.68 36.67 2.36
N ASN A 16 3.74 37.48 1.89
CA ASN A 16 2.32 37.14 1.96
C ASN A 16 2.00 36.01 0.98
N THR A 17 2.48 36.10 -0.27
CA THR A 17 2.32 35.02 -1.25
C THR A 17 2.91 33.71 -0.76
N PHE A 18 4.11 33.72 -0.16
CA PHE A 18 4.70 32.51 0.44
C PHE A 18 3.81 31.91 1.53
N ARG A 19 3.26 32.74 2.43
CA ARG A 19 2.35 32.27 3.50
C ARG A 19 1.07 31.67 2.94
N ASP A 20 0.54 32.25 1.86
CA ASP A 20 -0.68 31.74 1.22
C ASP A 20 -0.44 30.37 0.58
N ILE A 21 0.70 30.17 -0.10
CA ILE A 21 1.11 28.86 -0.64
C ILE A 21 1.24 27.82 0.48
N VAL A 22 1.89 28.16 1.60
CA VAL A 22 2.05 27.23 2.73
C VAL A 22 0.70 26.91 3.38
N ARG A 23 -0.22 27.88 3.45
CA ARG A 23 -1.59 27.66 3.92
C ARG A 23 -2.37 26.73 3.00
N GLU A 24 -2.23 26.92 1.69
CA GLU A 24 -2.82 26.04 0.69
C GLU A 24 -2.30 24.60 0.85
N LEU A 25 -0.99 24.42 1.00
CA LEU A 25 -0.39 23.10 1.28
C LEU A 25 -0.98 22.47 2.55
N SER A 26 -1.08 23.23 3.64
CA SER A 26 -1.68 22.73 4.89
C SER A 26 -3.16 22.36 4.73
N ALA A 27 -3.92 23.10 3.93
CA ALA A 27 -5.32 22.81 3.65
C ALA A 27 -5.48 21.58 2.73
N ALA A 28 -4.57 21.41 1.77
CA ALA A 28 -4.53 20.25 0.88
C ALA A 28 -4.23 18.96 1.65
N LEU A 29 -3.30 19.00 2.61
CA LEU A 29 -3.01 17.89 3.52
C LEU A 29 -4.22 17.47 4.35
N ALA A 30 -4.99 18.43 4.86
CA ALA A 30 -6.22 18.15 5.59
C ALA A 30 -7.32 17.52 4.72
N LYS A 31 -7.25 17.70 3.39
CA LYS A 31 -8.11 17.06 2.39
C LYS A 31 -7.55 15.74 1.85
N GLY A 32 -6.36 15.35 2.30
CA GLY A 32 -5.75 14.08 1.96
C GLY A 32 -4.61 14.16 0.93
N HIS A 33 -4.27 15.32 0.37
CA HIS A 33 -3.20 15.45 -0.62
C HIS A 33 -1.80 15.51 0.03
N SER A 34 -0.82 14.78 -0.48
CA SER A 34 0.57 14.83 0.02
C SER A 34 1.33 16.09 -0.40
N CYS A 35 0.91 16.73 -1.50
CA CYS A 35 1.53 17.91 -2.10
C CYS A 35 0.53 18.82 -2.79
N ILE A 36 1.01 20.00 -3.20
CA ILE A 36 0.29 20.91 -4.11
C ILE A 36 1.14 21.19 -5.35
N ALA A 37 0.49 21.34 -6.50
CA ALA A 37 1.15 21.84 -7.70
C ALA A 37 1.40 23.34 -7.58
N VAL A 38 2.58 23.81 -7.98
CA VAL A 38 2.96 25.22 -7.93
C VAL A 38 3.32 25.74 -9.32
N SER A 39 2.85 26.95 -9.64
CA SER A 39 3.15 27.60 -10.93
C SER A 39 4.60 28.04 -11.02
N ASP A 40 5.09 28.31 -12.24
CA ASP A 40 6.48 28.73 -12.46
C ASP A 40 6.86 30.00 -11.67
N ASP A 41 5.92 30.95 -11.54
CA ASP A 41 6.15 32.18 -10.75
C ASP A 41 6.20 31.88 -9.24
N GLN A 42 5.33 30.98 -8.76
CA GLN A 42 5.39 30.52 -7.37
C GLN A 42 6.70 29.77 -7.10
N GLN A 43 7.19 28.96 -8.04
CA GLN A 43 8.47 28.26 -7.89
C GLN A 43 9.64 29.22 -7.75
N ARG A 44 9.71 30.26 -8.59
CA ARG A 44 10.77 31.28 -8.48
C ARG A 44 10.78 31.91 -7.08
N LEU A 45 9.61 32.28 -6.57
CA LEU A 45 9.46 32.83 -5.22
C LEU A 45 9.89 31.81 -4.13
N LEU A 46 9.49 30.55 -4.28
CA LEU A 46 9.78 29.50 -3.31
C LEU A 46 11.28 29.21 -3.22
N LYS A 47 11.99 29.19 -4.35
CA LYS A 47 13.45 28.95 -4.43
C LYS A 47 14.30 30.03 -3.73
N GLU A 48 13.77 31.24 -3.56
CA GLU A 48 14.44 32.31 -2.82
C GLU A 48 14.40 32.09 -1.29
N SER A 49 13.57 31.16 -0.81
CA SER A 49 13.37 30.90 0.62
C SER A 49 14.34 29.87 1.17
N ALA A 50 15.02 30.20 2.26
CA ALA A 50 15.87 29.26 3.00
C ALA A 50 15.12 28.10 3.68
N LEU A 51 13.78 28.12 3.67
CA LEU A 51 12.93 27.06 4.22
C LEU A 51 12.65 25.94 3.22
N ILE A 52 13.04 26.13 1.96
CA ILE A 52 12.76 25.21 0.87
C ILE A 52 14.05 24.59 0.41
N TYR A 53 14.01 23.28 0.22
CA TYR A 53 15.03 22.55 -0.50
C TYR A 53 14.45 22.09 -1.83
N GLU A 54 15.11 22.48 -2.92
CA GLU A 54 14.80 21.97 -4.25
C GLU A 54 15.52 20.64 -4.45
N VAL A 55 14.76 19.62 -4.83
CA VAL A 55 15.32 18.31 -5.17
C VAL A 55 15.71 18.36 -6.64
N ASP A 56 17.01 18.46 -6.87
CA ASP A 56 17.62 18.16 -8.18
C ASP A 56 17.89 16.64 -8.27
N ASP A 57 17.89 16.07 -9.48
CA ASP A 57 18.04 14.62 -9.79
C ASP A 57 19.28 13.92 -9.16
N THR A 58 20.16 14.67 -8.50
CA THR A 58 21.36 14.19 -7.82
C THR A 58 21.09 13.75 -6.37
N SER A 59 20.65 12.50 -6.23
CA SER A 59 20.70 11.65 -5.03
C SER A 59 19.81 11.99 -3.82
N LEU A 60 18.90 11.07 -3.52
CA LEU A 60 17.91 11.10 -2.43
C LEU A 60 18.52 11.10 -1.02
N THR A 61 19.80 10.72 -0.91
CA THR A 61 20.54 10.65 0.35
C THR A 61 20.86 12.00 0.97
N ASP A 62 20.95 13.07 0.18
CA ASP A 62 21.31 14.39 0.68
C ASP A 62 20.11 15.15 1.27
N VAL A 63 18.88 14.85 0.81
CA VAL A 63 17.64 15.49 1.27
C VAL A 63 17.30 15.16 2.73
N VAL A 64 17.71 13.98 3.22
CA VAL A 64 17.50 13.59 4.62
C VAL A 64 18.39 14.39 5.58
N ARG A 65 19.47 15.01 5.08
CA ARG A 65 20.39 15.82 5.87
C ARG A 65 20.04 17.30 5.88
N THR A 66 19.08 17.74 5.08
CA THR A 66 18.68 19.14 5.03
C THR A 66 17.63 19.45 6.09
N ASN A 67 17.86 20.51 6.87
CA ASN A 67 16.99 20.91 7.98
C ASN A 67 15.82 21.80 7.50
N THR A 68 15.36 21.59 6.27
CA THR A 68 14.33 22.39 5.60
C THR A 68 12.95 21.73 5.74
N PRO A 69 11.93 22.44 6.25
CA PRO A 69 10.61 21.86 6.47
C PRO A 69 9.82 21.58 5.17
N LEU A 70 10.20 22.22 4.06
CA LEU A 70 9.49 22.16 2.79
C LEU A 70 10.42 21.66 1.68
N ILE A 71 9.85 20.86 0.79
CA ILE A 71 10.55 20.28 -0.36
C ILE A 71 9.83 20.68 -1.64
N LEU A 72 10.59 21.15 -2.63
CA LEU A 72 10.10 21.44 -3.98
C LEU A 72 10.70 20.40 -4.94
N GLU A 73 9.85 19.61 -5.59
CA GLU A 73 10.25 18.59 -6.56
C GLU A 73 9.26 18.60 -7.73
N ASN A 74 9.75 18.66 -8.97
CA ASN A 74 8.92 18.56 -10.19
C ASN A 74 7.66 19.45 -10.18
N SER A 75 7.81 20.74 -9.84
CA SER A 75 6.69 21.69 -9.76
C SER A 75 5.66 21.36 -8.68
N ARG A 76 6.03 20.56 -7.67
CA ARG A 76 5.17 20.20 -6.54
C ARG A 76 5.83 20.57 -5.23
N LEU A 77 5.06 21.19 -4.34
CA LEU A 77 5.51 21.56 -3.00
C LEU A 77 4.99 20.55 -1.98
N TYR A 78 5.89 20.06 -1.14
CA TYR A 78 5.63 19.06 -0.11
C TYR A 78 6.06 19.59 1.26
N LEU A 79 5.43 19.05 2.31
CA LEU A 79 6.10 18.98 3.61
C LEU A 79 7.18 17.89 3.54
N GLN A 80 8.38 18.17 4.05
CA GLN A 80 9.54 17.26 3.98
C GLN A 80 9.21 15.84 4.41
N ARG A 81 8.44 15.69 5.50
CA ARG A 81 8.04 14.38 6.02
C ARG A 81 7.21 13.57 5.03
N TYR A 82 6.26 14.19 4.33
CA TYR A 82 5.39 13.49 3.37
C TYR A 82 6.14 13.14 2.09
N TRP A 83 7.00 14.05 1.61
CA TRP A 83 7.93 13.74 0.53
C TRP A 83 8.80 12.53 0.88
N HIS A 84 9.36 12.48 2.09
CA HIS A 84 10.16 11.33 2.53
C HIS A 84 9.35 10.03 2.54
N TYR A 85 8.11 10.03 3.03
CA TYR A 85 7.26 8.84 3.01
C TYR A 85 6.95 8.38 1.58
N GLU A 86 6.64 9.31 0.67
CA GLU A 86 6.33 9.03 -0.73
C GLU A 86 7.52 8.43 -1.46
N THR A 87 8.67 9.11 -1.42
CA THR A 87 9.89 8.66 -2.09
C THR A 87 10.34 7.31 -1.56
N ARG A 88 10.34 7.14 -0.23
CA ARG A 88 10.77 5.90 0.40
C ARG A 88 9.84 4.74 0.07
N LEU A 89 8.52 4.96 0.09
CA LEU A 89 7.55 3.94 -0.33
C LEU A 89 7.77 3.55 -1.80
N ALA A 90 7.95 4.52 -2.69
CA ALA A 90 8.19 4.27 -4.11
C ALA A 90 9.48 3.49 -4.36
N GLU A 91 10.57 3.79 -3.64
CA GLU A 91 11.83 3.03 -3.70
C GLU A 91 11.66 1.57 -3.26
N GLN A 92 11.04 1.35 -2.10
CA GLN A 92 10.88 0.01 -1.56
C GLN A 92 9.95 -0.84 -2.43
N LEU A 93 8.86 -0.26 -2.95
CA LEU A 93 7.97 -0.97 -3.88
C LEU A 93 8.69 -1.30 -5.20
N ARG A 94 9.47 -0.38 -5.76
CA ARG A 94 10.28 -0.65 -6.96
C ARG A 94 11.27 -1.79 -6.72
N TYR A 95 11.95 -1.81 -5.58
CA TYR A 95 12.86 -2.90 -5.20
C TYR A 95 12.13 -4.24 -5.08
N LYS A 96 10.93 -4.26 -4.49
CA LYS A 96 10.13 -5.49 -4.39
C LYS A 96 9.68 -6.00 -5.76
N ILE A 97 9.22 -5.10 -6.63
CA ILE A 97 8.75 -5.45 -7.98
C ILE A 97 9.89 -5.99 -8.85
N SER A 98 11.12 -5.48 -8.70
CA SER A 98 12.28 -5.98 -9.44
C SER A 98 12.79 -7.34 -8.93
N ASN A 99 12.50 -7.69 -7.68
CA ASN A 99 12.91 -8.94 -7.04
C ASN A 99 11.74 -9.92 -6.89
N ASN A 100 11.12 -10.29 -8.01
CA ASN A 100 10.05 -11.29 -8.01
C ASN A 100 10.58 -12.70 -7.69
N PRO A 101 9.75 -13.54 -7.04
CA PRO A 101 10.10 -14.92 -6.74
C PRO A 101 10.29 -15.73 -8.03
N GLN A 102 11.11 -16.78 -7.95
CA GLN A 102 11.31 -17.68 -9.09
C GLN A 102 10.02 -18.43 -9.45
N HIS A 103 9.82 -18.66 -10.76
CA HIS A 103 8.67 -19.38 -11.26
C HIS A 103 8.63 -20.83 -10.74
N HIS A 104 7.43 -21.26 -10.34
CA HIS A 104 7.18 -22.64 -9.94
C HIS A 104 6.72 -23.47 -11.14
N ASN A 105 7.47 -24.51 -11.51
CA ASN A 105 7.20 -25.33 -12.70
C ASN A 105 5.84 -26.06 -12.69
N ASN A 106 5.24 -26.30 -11.52
CA ASN A 106 3.95 -27.00 -11.39
C ASN A 106 2.78 -26.07 -11.00
N LEU A 107 2.92 -24.76 -11.20
CA LEU A 107 1.94 -23.77 -10.73
C LEU A 107 0.53 -24.03 -11.27
N GLU A 108 0.38 -24.36 -12.55
CA GLU A 108 -0.93 -24.63 -13.17
C GLU A 108 -1.68 -25.78 -12.48
N LYS A 109 -0.98 -26.89 -12.18
CA LYS A 109 -1.58 -28.05 -11.50
C LYS A 109 -2.04 -27.69 -10.08
N LEU A 110 -1.27 -26.86 -9.39
CA LEU A 110 -1.64 -26.39 -8.05
C LEU A 110 -2.81 -25.40 -8.11
N LEU A 111 -2.86 -24.54 -9.12
CA LEU A 111 -4.00 -23.64 -9.33
C LEU A 111 -5.28 -24.44 -9.57
N ASP A 112 -5.24 -25.48 -10.42
CA ASP A 112 -6.41 -26.32 -10.72
C ASP A 112 -6.93 -27.10 -9.50
N LYS A 113 -6.10 -27.30 -8.47
CA LYS A 113 -6.52 -27.89 -7.18
C LYS A 113 -7.40 -26.95 -6.36
N TYR A 114 -7.10 -25.64 -6.37
CA TYR A 114 -7.77 -24.64 -5.54
C TYR A 114 -8.86 -23.85 -6.27
N PHE A 115 -8.78 -23.81 -7.60
CA PHE A 115 -9.70 -23.10 -8.47
C PHE A 115 -10.25 -24.08 -9.49
N GLU A 116 -11.56 -24.30 -9.45
CA GLU A 116 -12.23 -25.17 -10.41
C GLU A 116 -12.07 -24.62 -11.83
N ILE A 117 -11.86 -25.51 -12.79
CA ILE A 117 -11.80 -25.15 -14.20
C ILE A 117 -13.22 -24.75 -14.63
N GLN A 118 -13.44 -23.45 -14.82
CA GLN A 118 -14.68 -22.90 -15.32
C GLN A 118 -14.54 -22.46 -16.78
N THR A 119 -15.65 -22.45 -17.52
CA THR A 119 -15.72 -21.93 -18.90
C THR A 119 -15.58 -20.41 -18.96
N GLU A 120 -15.96 -19.71 -17.89
CA GLU A 120 -15.76 -18.28 -17.74
C GLU A 120 -14.39 -17.96 -17.10
N LYS A 121 -13.84 -16.79 -17.41
CA LYS A 121 -12.59 -16.31 -16.82
C LYS A 121 -12.73 -16.15 -15.30
N ASP A 122 -11.99 -16.98 -14.55
CA ASP A 122 -11.90 -16.87 -13.09
C ASP A 122 -10.83 -15.83 -12.68
N TRP A 123 -11.30 -14.63 -12.34
CA TRP A 123 -10.46 -13.54 -11.83
C TRP A 123 -9.74 -13.90 -10.52
N GLN A 124 -10.30 -14.79 -9.70
CA GLN A 124 -9.65 -15.25 -8.47
C GLN A 124 -8.46 -16.18 -8.77
N ARG A 125 -8.61 -17.05 -9.77
CA ARG A 125 -7.51 -17.89 -10.28
C ARG A 125 -6.38 -17.05 -10.88
N GLU A 126 -6.72 -16.04 -11.69
CA GLU A 126 -5.74 -15.11 -12.26
C GLU A 126 -5.03 -14.30 -11.17
N ALA A 127 -5.76 -13.85 -10.15
CA ALA A 127 -5.17 -13.20 -8.99
C ALA A 127 -4.17 -14.12 -8.28
N ALA A 128 -4.53 -15.38 -8.06
CA ALA A 128 -3.63 -16.35 -7.44
C ALA A 128 -2.37 -16.63 -8.25
N MET A 129 -2.51 -16.74 -9.58
CA MET A 129 -1.38 -16.88 -10.49
C MET A 129 -0.43 -15.68 -10.39
N LYS A 130 -0.94 -14.45 -10.54
CA LYS A 130 -0.13 -13.23 -10.43
C LYS A 130 0.57 -13.13 -9.08
N VAL A 131 -0.18 -13.29 -7.99
CA VAL A 131 0.35 -13.17 -6.64
C VAL A 131 1.39 -14.23 -6.34
N SER A 132 1.28 -15.43 -6.92
CA SER A 132 2.29 -16.48 -6.75
C SER A 132 3.66 -16.10 -7.33
N GLN A 133 3.67 -15.27 -8.37
CA GLN A 133 4.83 -14.89 -9.17
C GLN A 133 5.38 -13.49 -8.83
N GLN A 134 4.73 -12.75 -7.94
CA GLN A 134 5.08 -11.37 -7.62
C GLN A 134 5.40 -11.20 -6.14
N SER A 135 6.39 -10.36 -5.84
CA SER A 135 6.72 -9.98 -4.44
C SER A 135 5.82 -8.87 -3.90
N PHE A 136 5.16 -8.13 -4.79
CA PHE A 136 4.15 -7.13 -4.44
C PHE A 136 2.94 -7.29 -5.35
N SER A 137 1.75 -7.38 -4.76
CA SER A 137 0.50 -7.47 -5.52
C SER A 137 -0.64 -6.73 -4.82
N ILE A 138 -1.54 -6.18 -5.62
CA ILE A 138 -2.76 -5.51 -5.19
C ILE A 138 -3.96 -6.26 -5.76
N ILE A 139 -4.84 -6.74 -4.88
CA ILE A 139 -6.10 -7.36 -5.25
C ILE A 139 -7.21 -6.39 -4.88
N THR A 140 -7.83 -5.80 -5.90
CA THR A 140 -8.97 -4.92 -5.75
C THR A 140 -10.28 -5.64 -6.04
N GLY A 141 -11.38 -5.13 -5.51
CA GLY A 141 -12.71 -5.60 -5.89
C GLY A 141 -13.77 -5.04 -4.95
N GLY A 142 -14.98 -4.86 -5.47
CA GLY A 142 -16.12 -4.39 -4.70
C GLY A 142 -16.52 -5.32 -3.56
N PRO A 143 -17.47 -4.92 -2.69
CA PRO A 143 -17.98 -5.79 -1.65
C PRO A 143 -18.58 -7.08 -2.24
N GLY A 144 -18.33 -8.21 -1.58
CA GLY A 144 -18.87 -9.51 -2.02
C GLY A 144 -18.20 -10.16 -3.23
N THR A 145 -17.08 -9.63 -3.71
CA THR A 145 -16.27 -10.22 -4.81
C THR A 145 -15.40 -11.42 -4.39
N GLY A 146 -15.41 -11.76 -3.10
CA GLY A 146 -14.68 -12.90 -2.56
C GLY A 146 -13.18 -12.64 -2.33
N LYS A 147 -12.76 -11.38 -2.11
CA LYS A 147 -11.37 -11.01 -1.79
C LYS A 147 -10.75 -11.92 -0.71
N THR A 148 -11.40 -12.02 0.44
CA THR A 148 -10.91 -12.83 1.58
C THR A 148 -10.83 -14.32 1.26
N THR A 149 -11.83 -14.87 0.54
CA THR A 149 -11.80 -16.26 0.08
C THR A 149 -10.68 -16.52 -0.92
N THR A 150 -10.44 -15.57 -1.82
CA THR A 150 -9.33 -15.62 -2.79
C THR A 150 -8.00 -15.66 -2.06
N VAL A 151 -7.81 -14.80 -1.07
CA VAL A 151 -6.59 -14.73 -0.26
C VAL A 151 -6.33 -16.03 0.49
N LEU A 152 -7.35 -16.64 1.09
CA LEU A 152 -7.19 -17.94 1.75
C LEU A 152 -6.65 -19.01 0.79
N LYS A 153 -7.22 -19.10 -0.41
CA LYS A 153 -6.75 -20.01 -1.46
C LYS A 153 -5.33 -19.69 -1.90
N ILE A 154 -4.99 -18.40 -2.02
CA ILE A 154 -3.63 -17.95 -2.32
C ILE A 154 -2.66 -18.38 -1.23
N LEU A 155 -2.98 -18.15 0.05
CA LEU A 155 -2.11 -18.54 1.16
C LEU A 155 -1.88 -20.06 1.20
N ALA A 156 -2.93 -20.85 0.96
CA ALA A 156 -2.82 -22.30 0.83
C ALA A 156 -1.92 -22.71 -0.34
N LEU A 157 -2.08 -22.07 -1.50
CA LEU A 157 -1.23 -22.27 -2.67
C LEU A 157 0.25 -21.94 -2.37
N LEU A 158 0.53 -20.82 -1.69
CA LEU A 158 1.90 -20.42 -1.35
C LEU A 158 2.56 -21.38 -0.38
N GLN A 159 1.81 -21.86 0.63
CA GLN A 159 2.31 -22.88 1.54
C GLN A 159 2.61 -24.19 0.80
N GLU A 160 1.75 -24.60 -0.12
CA GLU A 160 1.98 -25.81 -0.91
C GLU A 160 3.19 -25.69 -1.84
N ILE A 161 3.37 -24.54 -2.48
CA ILE A 161 4.58 -24.25 -3.28
C ILE A 161 5.84 -24.35 -2.42
N GLN A 162 5.83 -23.71 -1.23
CA GLN A 162 6.98 -23.75 -0.32
C GLN A 162 7.32 -25.17 0.12
N LEU A 163 6.31 -25.94 0.54
CA LEU A 163 6.48 -27.30 1.04
C LEU A 163 6.91 -28.29 -0.05
N THR A 164 6.57 -28.04 -1.32
CA THR A 164 6.92 -28.91 -2.45
C THR A 164 8.26 -28.56 -3.12
N GLN A 165 8.74 -27.32 -3.03
CA GLN A 165 9.99 -26.89 -3.68
C GLN A 165 11.25 -27.22 -2.88
N VAL A 166 11.19 -27.14 -1.56
CA VAL A 166 12.36 -27.32 -0.70
C VAL A 166 12.45 -28.80 -0.29
N SER A 167 13.62 -29.41 -0.42
CA SER A 167 13.82 -30.84 -0.15
C SER A 167 13.26 -31.26 1.22
N PRO A 168 12.62 -32.44 1.35
CA PRO A 168 11.78 -32.83 2.49
C PRO A 168 12.48 -32.89 3.87
N ALA A 169 13.79 -32.70 3.96
CA ALA A 169 14.55 -32.82 5.20
C ALA A 169 14.71 -31.50 6.00
N GLY A 170 14.16 -30.37 5.55
CA GLY A 170 14.35 -29.08 6.24
C GLY A 170 13.35 -27.96 5.95
N THR A 171 12.27 -28.24 5.23
CA THR A 171 11.33 -27.21 4.78
C THR A 171 10.47 -26.69 5.93
N LYS A 172 10.54 -25.38 6.19
CA LYS A 172 9.63 -24.68 7.10
C LYS A 172 8.50 -24.03 6.29
N PRO A 173 7.27 -24.00 6.82
CA PRO A 173 6.19 -23.23 6.22
C PRO A 173 6.53 -21.74 6.22
N LEU A 174 5.91 -21.00 5.31
CA LEU A 174 5.99 -19.55 5.27
C LEU A 174 5.38 -18.96 6.55
N ASN A 175 6.08 -18.00 7.14
CA ASN A 175 5.56 -17.19 8.23
C ASN A 175 4.63 -16.12 7.64
N ILE A 176 3.33 -16.27 7.87
CA ILE A 176 2.29 -15.39 7.32
C ILE A 176 1.81 -14.42 8.41
N ALA A 177 1.72 -13.14 8.08
CA ALA A 177 1.02 -12.13 8.86
C ALA A 177 -0.24 -11.66 8.13
N LEU A 178 -1.34 -11.59 8.86
CA LEU A 178 -2.60 -11.00 8.43
C LEU A 178 -2.86 -9.75 9.26
N ALA A 179 -3.09 -8.62 8.59
CA ALA A 179 -3.40 -7.38 9.27
C ALA A 179 -4.45 -6.53 8.56
N ALA A 180 -5.04 -5.61 9.32
CA ALA A 180 -5.96 -4.60 8.82
C ALA A 180 -5.69 -3.25 9.52
N PRO A 181 -6.12 -2.10 8.96
CA PRO A 181 -5.85 -0.79 9.55
C PRO A 181 -6.58 -0.58 10.88
N THR A 182 -7.79 -1.14 11.04
CA THR A 182 -8.63 -0.96 12.24
C THR A 182 -8.91 -2.28 12.96
N GLY A 183 -9.16 -2.21 14.27
CA GLY A 183 -9.47 -3.40 15.08
C GLY A 183 -10.75 -4.13 14.63
N LYS A 184 -11.76 -3.38 14.17
CA LYS A 184 -13.01 -3.95 13.64
C LYS A 184 -12.78 -4.70 12.33
N ALA A 185 -11.96 -4.15 11.43
CA ALA A 185 -11.59 -4.83 10.20
C ALA A 185 -10.77 -6.09 10.49
N ALA A 186 -9.80 -6.01 11.42
CA ALA A 186 -9.00 -7.16 11.83
C ALA A 186 -9.86 -8.30 12.41
N MET A 187 -10.83 -7.99 13.27
CA MET A 187 -11.75 -8.98 13.85
C MET A 187 -12.60 -9.67 12.78
N ARG A 188 -13.15 -8.91 11.82
CA ARG A 188 -13.94 -9.46 10.70
C ARG A 188 -13.10 -10.34 9.77
N LEU A 189 -11.87 -9.92 9.50
CA LEU A 189 -10.93 -10.73 8.72
C LEU A 189 -10.64 -12.03 9.46
N GLN A 190 -10.39 -11.98 10.78
CA GLN A 190 -10.15 -13.18 11.59
C GLN A 190 -11.31 -14.19 11.53
N GLU A 191 -12.55 -13.72 11.69
CA GLU A 191 -13.76 -14.56 11.55
C GLU A 191 -13.83 -15.21 10.15
N SER A 192 -13.64 -14.40 9.10
CA SER A 192 -13.70 -14.85 7.71
C SER A 192 -12.61 -15.86 7.35
N ILE A 193 -11.41 -15.69 7.91
CA ILE A 193 -10.28 -16.61 7.76
C ILE A 193 -10.61 -17.94 8.41
N GLY A 194 -11.10 -17.93 9.66
CA GLY A 194 -11.49 -19.14 10.39
C GLY A 194 -12.56 -19.97 9.65
N GLU A 195 -13.67 -19.33 9.25
CA GLU A 195 -14.75 -20.01 8.52
C GLU A 195 -14.33 -20.51 7.13
N GLY A 196 -13.48 -19.75 6.44
CA GLY A 196 -13.02 -20.09 5.09
C GLY A 196 -11.98 -21.21 5.10
N LYS A 197 -11.14 -21.28 6.13
CA LYS A 197 -10.06 -22.28 6.28
C LYS A 197 -10.60 -23.70 6.39
N GLU A 198 -11.71 -23.90 7.10
CA GLU A 198 -12.36 -25.22 7.20
C GLU A 198 -12.78 -25.77 5.82
N LYS A 199 -13.24 -24.88 4.94
CA LYS A 199 -13.75 -25.18 3.59
C LYS A 199 -12.65 -25.38 2.54
N LEU A 200 -11.37 -25.14 2.89
CA LEU A 200 -10.27 -25.32 1.94
C LEU A 200 -10.05 -26.81 1.63
N ASN A 201 -9.92 -27.13 0.35
CA ASN A 201 -9.59 -28.47 -0.14
C ASN A 201 -8.07 -28.69 -0.13
N CYS A 202 -7.47 -28.70 1.06
CA CYS A 202 -6.03 -28.94 1.25
C CYS A 202 -5.75 -29.85 2.45
N SER A 203 -4.51 -30.32 2.58
CA SER A 203 -4.09 -31.16 3.69
C SER A 203 -4.18 -30.40 5.02
N ASP A 204 -4.36 -31.12 6.12
CA ASP A 204 -4.42 -30.54 7.46
C ASP A 204 -3.11 -29.83 7.84
N GLU A 205 -1.97 -30.29 7.29
CA GLU A 205 -0.67 -29.62 7.43
C GLU A 205 -0.67 -28.21 6.82
N ILE A 206 -1.22 -28.05 5.61
CA ILE A 206 -1.34 -26.74 4.96
C ILE A 206 -2.30 -25.85 5.74
N LYS A 207 -3.45 -26.38 6.18
CA LYS A 207 -4.39 -25.63 7.03
C LYS A 207 -3.70 -25.16 8.31
N ALA A 208 -3.02 -26.05 9.03
CA ALA A 208 -2.34 -25.71 10.28
C ALA A 208 -1.24 -24.65 10.09
N SER A 209 -0.61 -24.60 8.91
CA SER A 209 0.43 -23.60 8.60
C SER A 209 -0.11 -22.18 8.33
N ILE A 210 -1.41 -22.02 8.05
CA ILE A 210 -2.03 -20.71 7.87
C ILE A 210 -2.46 -20.19 9.24
N THR A 211 -2.03 -18.99 9.61
CA THR A 211 -2.38 -18.38 10.90
C THR A 211 -3.85 -17.96 10.94
N ASP A 212 -4.48 -18.15 12.10
CA ASP A 212 -5.81 -17.61 12.41
C ASP A 212 -5.72 -16.24 13.11
N SER A 213 -4.51 -15.83 13.52
CA SER A 213 -4.34 -14.57 14.23
C SER A 213 -4.28 -13.40 13.25
N VAL A 214 -5.21 -12.47 13.38
CA VAL A 214 -5.18 -11.20 12.65
C VAL A 214 -4.91 -10.07 13.64
N SER A 215 -4.09 -9.10 13.24
CA SER A 215 -3.77 -7.94 14.06
C SER A 215 -4.04 -6.62 13.34
N THR A 216 -3.98 -5.50 14.04
CA THR A 216 -3.93 -4.21 13.36
C THR A 216 -2.52 -3.95 12.84
N ILE A 217 -2.36 -3.15 11.78
CA ILE A 217 -1.03 -2.75 11.27
C ILE A 217 -0.18 -2.13 12.40
N HIS A 218 -0.80 -1.30 13.24
CA HIS A 218 -0.16 -0.70 14.42
C HIS A 218 0.36 -1.75 15.42
N ARG A 219 -0.43 -2.81 15.68
CA ARG A 219 -0.01 -3.89 16.57
C ARG A 219 1.07 -4.76 15.93
N LEU A 220 0.96 -5.05 14.63
CA LEU A 220 1.96 -5.78 13.86
C LEU A 220 3.33 -5.09 13.92
N LEU A 221 3.36 -3.77 13.71
CA LEU A 221 4.59 -2.96 13.78
C LEU A 221 5.09 -2.73 15.21
N GLY A 222 4.29 -3.02 16.24
CA GLY A 222 4.61 -2.77 17.63
C GLY A 222 4.61 -1.27 17.96
N ALA A 223 3.44 -0.63 17.83
CA ALA A 223 3.23 0.77 18.20
C ALA A 223 3.69 1.07 19.62
N LYS A 224 4.51 2.11 19.79
CA LYS A 224 4.97 2.58 21.09
C LYS A 224 3.97 3.60 21.65
N PRO A 225 3.59 3.51 22.94
CA PRO A 225 2.71 4.51 23.56
C PRO A 225 3.27 5.93 23.42
N ALA A 226 2.41 6.89 23.08
CA ALA A 226 2.73 8.32 22.94
C ALA A 226 3.91 8.62 21.98
N SER A 227 4.14 7.76 20.98
CA SER A 227 5.25 7.91 20.03
C SER A 227 4.79 7.63 18.60
N PRO A 228 5.27 8.40 17.60
CA PRO A 228 5.01 8.14 16.19
C PRO A 228 5.86 6.99 15.61
N TYR A 229 6.78 6.45 16.42
CA TYR A 229 7.71 5.38 16.06
C TYR A 229 7.20 4.00 16.46
N PHE A 230 7.59 3.01 15.66
CA PHE A 230 7.28 1.61 15.84
C PHE A 230 8.48 0.82 16.38
N LYS A 231 8.24 -0.38 16.86
CA LYS A 231 9.29 -1.33 17.23
C LYS A 231 9.98 -1.88 15.97
N HIS A 232 9.19 -2.20 14.95
CA HIS A 232 9.70 -2.74 13.69
C HIS A 232 9.91 -1.62 12.67
N HIS A 233 11.05 -1.67 11.99
CA HIS A 233 11.54 -0.71 11.00
C HIS A 233 12.66 -1.38 10.18
N ALA A 234 13.31 -0.66 9.26
CA ALA A 234 14.33 -1.22 8.37
C ALA A 234 15.46 -1.97 9.11
N ASP A 235 15.97 -1.44 10.23
CA ASP A 235 17.03 -2.10 11.01
C ASP A 235 16.52 -3.21 11.96
N ASN A 236 15.20 -3.34 12.12
CA ASN A 236 14.56 -4.38 12.92
C ASN A 236 13.30 -4.89 12.18
N PRO A 237 13.48 -5.61 11.06
CA PRO A 237 12.40 -6.00 10.20
C PRO A 237 11.45 -7.01 10.87
N LEU A 238 10.24 -7.09 10.34
CA LEU A 238 9.25 -8.10 10.67
C LEU A 238 9.72 -9.49 10.23
N VAL A 239 9.50 -10.51 11.05
CA VAL A 239 9.90 -11.89 10.74
C VAL A 239 8.75 -12.63 10.05
N TYR A 240 8.35 -12.14 8.88
CA TYR A 240 7.29 -12.71 8.05
C TYR A 240 7.74 -12.80 6.60
N ASP A 241 7.43 -13.93 5.96
CA ASP A 241 7.70 -14.18 4.55
C ASP A 241 6.55 -13.67 3.67
N VAL A 242 5.33 -13.64 4.21
CA VAL A 242 4.14 -13.10 3.52
C VAL A 242 3.37 -12.20 4.48
N VAL A 243 3.08 -10.98 4.05
CA VAL A 243 2.25 -10.01 4.78
C VAL A 243 1.04 -9.64 3.93
N VAL A 244 -0.15 -9.86 4.48
CA VAL A 244 -1.42 -9.50 3.85
C VAL A 244 -2.08 -8.38 4.62
N ILE A 245 -2.43 -7.30 3.92
CA ILE A 245 -3.15 -6.16 4.48
C ILE A 245 -4.53 -6.10 3.86
N ASP A 246 -5.57 -6.28 4.67
CA ASP A 246 -6.97 -6.07 4.28
C ASP A 246 -7.45 -4.65 4.58
N GLU A 247 -8.45 -4.20 3.84
CA GLU A 247 -8.96 -2.81 3.85
C GLU A 247 -7.83 -1.78 3.60
N ALA A 248 -6.92 -2.07 2.69
CA ALA A 248 -5.77 -1.23 2.35
C ALA A 248 -6.15 0.17 1.84
N SER A 249 -7.39 0.36 1.38
CA SER A 249 -7.95 1.68 1.01
C SER A 249 -7.97 2.67 2.17
N MET A 250 -8.02 2.18 3.42
CA MET A 250 -8.02 3.03 4.62
C MET A 250 -6.61 3.35 5.14
N VAL A 251 -5.55 2.81 4.52
CA VAL A 251 -4.17 2.99 4.99
C VAL A 251 -3.59 4.30 4.43
N ASP A 252 -3.09 5.16 5.32
CA ASP A 252 -2.46 6.43 4.96
C ASP A 252 -0.99 6.28 4.55
N LEU A 253 -0.44 7.32 3.92
CA LEU A 253 0.92 7.32 3.36
C LEU A 253 2.01 7.03 4.39
N ALA A 254 1.86 7.60 5.60
CA ALA A 254 2.86 7.45 6.65
C ALA A 254 2.89 6.01 7.18
N LEU A 255 1.72 5.41 7.39
CA LEU A 255 1.60 4.04 7.90
C LEU A 255 2.04 3.02 6.86
N MET A 256 1.68 3.20 5.58
CA MET A 256 2.13 2.32 4.51
C MET A 256 3.65 2.39 4.32
N SER A 257 4.22 3.60 4.27
CA SER A 257 5.68 3.79 4.15
C SER A 257 6.41 3.04 5.27
N LYS A 258 6.00 3.23 6.53
CA LYS A 258 6.58 2.54 7.70
C LYS A 258 6.34 1.03 7.69
N LEU A 259 5.20 0.56 7.18
CA LEU A 259 4.92 -0.86 7.03
C LEU A 259 5.91 -1.49 6.06
N VAL A 260 6.02 -0.93 4.85
CA VAL A 260 6.89 -1.47 3.80
C VAL A 260 8.36 -1.42 4.23
N ASP A 261 8.78 -0.36 4.91
CA ASP A 261 10.12 -0.23 5.51
C ASP A 261 10.44 -1.33 6.53
N ALA A 262 9.42 -1.83 7.24
CA ALA A 262 9.60 -2.87 8.23
C ALA A 262 9.57 -4.28 7.63
N LEU A 263 9.35 -4.44 6.32
CA LEU A 263 9.35 -5.75 5.67
C LEU A 263 10.77 -6.21 5.36
N GLN A 264 10.98 -7.54 5.38
CA GLN A 264 12.21 -8.09 4.83
C GLN A 264 12.28 -7.85 3.32
N PRO A 265 13.49 -7.75 2.73
CA PRO A 265 13.66 -7.59 1.28
C PRO A 265 12.85 -8.62 0.47
N ASP A 266 12.94 -9.89 0.87
CA ASP A 266 12.32 -11.03 0.19
C ASP A 266 10.86 -11.30 0.63
N ALA A 267 10.35 -10.54 1.62
CA ALA A 267 8.98 -10.72 2.08
C ALA A 267 7.97 -10.26 1.01
N ARG A 268 6.95 -11.09 0.79
CA ARG A 268 5.84 -10.79 -0.10
C ARG A 268 4.82 -9.90 0.58
N LEU A 269 4.37 -8.86 -0.13
CA LEU A 269 3.30 -7.98 0.32
C LEU A 269 2.07 -8.11 -0.59
N ILE A 270 0.93 -8.42 0.01
CA ILE A 270 -0.37 -8.52 -0.67
C ILE A 270 -1.30 -7.47 -0.06
N LEU A 271 -1.74 -6.51 -0.88
CA LEU A 271 -2.73 -5.51 -0.48
C LEU A 271 -4.11 -5.90 -0.99
N LEU A 272 -5.10 -5.85 -0.13
CA LEU A 272 -6.51 -6.09 -0.45
C LEU A 272 -7.29 -4.83 -0.17
N GLY A 273 -8.15 -4.44 -1.09
CA GLY A 273 -9.04 -3.31 -0.85
C GLY A 273 -10.08 -3.14 -1.93
N ASP A 274 -10.81 -2.05 -1.80
CA ASP A 274 -11.71 -1.58 -2.83
C ASP A 274 -11.23 -0.22 -3.29
N LYS A 275 -10.98 -0.08 -4.60
CA LYS A 275 -10.53 1.17 -5.21
C LYS A 275 -11.63 2.24 -5.20
N GLU A 276 -12.90 1.81 -5.11
CA GLU A 276 -14.09 2.66 -5.15
C GLU A 276 -14.63 3.01 -3.75
N GLN A 277 -14.05 2.43 -2.70
CA GLN A 277 -14.40 2.75 -1.32
C GLN A 277 -13.71 4.05 -0.89
N LEU A 278 -14.31 4.74 0.08
CA LEU A 278 -13.73 5.94 0.69
C LEU A 278 -12.26 5.69 1.05
N ALA A 279 -11.38 6.57 0.55
CA ALA A 279 -9.97 6.58 0.88
C ALA A 279 -9.76 6.85 2.39
N SER A 280 -8.52 6.68 2.84
CA SER A 280 -8.13 7.03 4.21
C SER A 280 -8.57 8.45 4.59
N VAL A 281 -8.95 8.63 5.86
CA VAL A 281 -9.25 9.95 6.43
C VAL A 281 -7.99 10.80 6.56
N GLU A 282 -6.81 10.15 6.62
CA GLU A 282 -5.51 10.81 6.62
C GLU A 282 -4.92 10.89 5.19
N SER A 283 -3.84 11.66 5.03
CA SER A 283 -3.29 11.99 3.70
C SER A 283 -2.66 10.80 2.96
N GLY A 284 -2.98 10.73 1.67
CA GLY A 284 -2.50 9.78 0.68
C GLY A 284 -3.55 8.74 0.29
N ALA A 285 -4.10 8.84 -0.92
CA ALA A 285 -4.99 7.83 -1.49
C ALA A 285 -4.19 6.68 -2.14
N ILE A 286 -3.34 6.03 -1.33
CA ILE A 286 -2.28 5.13 -1.84
C ILE A 286 -2.83 4.01 -2.69
N LEU A 287 -3.92 3.35 -2.26
CA LEU A 287 -4.43 2.20 -2.99
C LEU A 287 -4.86 2.59 -4.41
N GLY A 288 -5.49 3.77 -4.57
CA GLY A 288 -5.87 4.31 -5.86
C GLY A 288 -4.65 4.62 -6.73
N ASP A 289 -3.70 5.37 -6.17
CA ASP A 289 -2.48 5.79 -6.87
C ASP A 289 -1.62 4.59 -7.30
N LEU A 290 -1.43 3.60 -6.41
CA LEU A 290 -0.70 2.38 -6.73
C LEU A 290 -1.45 1.50 -7.73
N SER A 291 -2.77 1.40 -7.64
CA SER A 291 -3.55 0.60 -8.60
C SER A 291 -3.48 1.19 -10.01
N GLN A 292 -3.42 2.52 -10.14
CA GLN A 292 -3.24 3.20 -11.42
C GLN A 292 -1.79 3.14 -11.92
N GLY A 293 -0.82 3.34 -11.03
CA GLY A 293 0.61 3.36 -11.37
C GLY A 293 1.22 1.98 -11.60
N LEU A 294 0.63 0.91 -11.06
CA LEU A 294 1.15 -0.46 -11.12
C LEU A 294 0.10 -1.45 -11.65
N PRO A 295 -0.35 -1.30 -12.92
CA PRO A 295 -1.38 -2.17 -13.49
C PRO A 295 -0.94 -3.64 -13.58
N ASP A 296 0.35 -3.92 -13.75
CA ASP A 296 0.87 -5.28 -13.84
C ASP A 296 0.81 -6.03 -12.50
N ASN A 297 0.99 -5.31 -11.39
CA ASN A 297 0.88 -5.83 -10.02
C ASN A 297 -0.55 -5.76 -9.47
N THR A 298 -1.50 -5.21 -10.23
CA THR A 298 -2.88 -5.04 -9.81
C THR A 298 -3.80 -6.03 -10.51
N ILE A 299 -4.77 -6.57 -9.78
CA ILE A 299 -5.82 -7.44 -10.31
C ILE A 299 -7.15 -7.07 -9.68
N GLU A 300 -8.18 -6.89 -10.51
CA GLU A 300 -9.52 -6.53 -10.07
C GLU A 300 -10.47 -7.74 -10.16
N LEU A 301 -11.06 -8.10 -9.02
CA LEU A 301 -12.08 -9.14 -8.92
C LEU A 301 -13.44 -8.56 -9.33
N LYS A 302 -13.90 -8.91 -10.54
CA LYS A 302 -15.12 -8.34 -11.14
C LYS A 302 -16.42 -9.08 -10.79
N LYS A 303 -16.33 -10.35 -10.40
CA LYS A 303 -17.52 -11.20 -10.13
C LYS A 303 -17.92 -11.07 -8.66
N SER A 304 -19.10 -10.47 -8.41
CA SER A 304 -19.69 -10.40 -7.06
C SER A 304 -20.65 -11.56 -6.83
N TRP A 305 -20.56 -12.18 -5.66
CA TRP A 305 -21.35 -13.34 -5.24
C TRP A 305 -22.43 -12.98 -4.20
N ARG A 306 -22.43 -11.75 -3.68
CA ARG A 306 -23.25 -11.35 -2.51
C ARG A 306 -24.53 -10.57 -2.86
N PHE A 307 -24.63 -9.97 -4.04
CA PHE A 307 -25.73 -9.07 -4.41
C PHE A 307 -26.55 -9.58 -5.61
N LYS A 308 -27.88 -9.39 -5.54
CA LYS A 308 -28.79 -9.48 -6.70
C LYS A 308 -28.57 -8.27 -7.63
N GLU A 309 -28.96 -8.41 -8.91
CA GLU A 309 -28.65 -7.45 -10.00
C GLU A 309 -28.96 -5.97 -9.68
N GLU A 310 -30.02 -5.66 -8.94
CA GLU A 310 -30.46 -4.28 -8.68
C GLU A 310 -29.46 -3.45 -7.89
N ILE A 311 -28.88 -3.99 -6.79
CA ILE A 311 -27.88 -3.28 -5.97
C ILE A 311 -26.56 -3.16 -6.73
N LYS A 312 -26.22 -4.18 -7.52
CA LYS A 312 -25.02 -4.18 -8.37
C LYS A 312 -25.09 -3.09 -9.43
N ASN A 313 -26.25 -2.94 -10.09
CA ASN A 313 -26.44 -1.92 -11.12
C ASN A 313 -26.38 -0.50 -10.55
N LEU A 314 -26.94 -0.27 -9.36
CA LEU A 314 -26.83 1.01 -8.68
C LEU A 314 -25.38 1.34 -8.30
N ALA A 315 -24.64 0.38 -7.73
CA ALA A 315 -23.24 0.58 -7.38
C ALA A 315 -22.37 0.89 -8.61
N LEU A 316 -22.60 0.17 -9.72
CA LEU A 316 -21.91 0.43 -10.99
C LEU A 316 -22.25 1.81 -11.57
N ALA A 317 -23.49 2.27 -11.44
CA ALA A 317 -23.92 3.58 -11.90
C ALA A 317 -23.31 4.74 -11.09
N ILE A 318 -23.10 4.55 -9.78
CA ILE A 318 -22.43 5.53 -8.92
C ILE A 318 -20.96 5.69 -9.32
N ASN A 319 -20.27 4.60 -9.64
CA ASN A 319 -18.84 4.62 -9.99
C ASN A 319 -18.57 5.19 -11.41
N GLN A 320 -19.60 5.47 -12.20
CA GLN A 320 -19.49 6.06 -13.54
C GLN A 320 -19.72 7.58 -13.56
N GLN A 321 -20.01 8.21 -12.41
CA GLN A 321 -20.15 9.66 -12.27
C GLN A 321 -18.81 10.32 -11.94
#